data_AF-A0A3B9ZII7-F1
#
_entry.id   AF-A0A3B9ZII7-F1
#
_cell.length_a   1.000
_cell.length_b   1.000
_cell.length_c   1.000
_cell.angle_alpha   90.00
_cell.angle_beta   90.00
_cell.angle_gamma   90.00
#
_symmetry.space_group_name_H-M   'P 1'
#
loop_
_entity.id
_entity.type
_entity.pdbx_description
1 polymer ?
#
loop_
_entity_poly.entity_id
_entity_poly.type
_entity_poly.pdbx_seq_one_letter_code
_entity_poly.pdbx_strand_id
1 'polypeptide(L)'
;MQQVSFQSRNCCFLAELNNGITSQEIVRQLPVDAIVSTWGDEIYFEIEVTPSYDAAQLTSELEIGDVAYWPQGRCVCVFFGLTPISKAGKPLPASPVVLIGKTKAISLELRKIKTGDALRVIQVQGNVPKPASNAPRAERKLTQTEIDALVRQLLAEKATQELGSKT
;
A
#
# COMPACT_ATOMS: atom_id res chain seq x y z
N MET A 1 9.97 -5.40 5.41
CA MET A 1 8.73 -5.35 4.61
C MET A 1 8.78 -4.07 3.79
N GLN A 2 8.61 -4.19 2.48
CA GLN A 2 8.72 -3.08 1.54
C GLN A 2 7.32 -2.60 1.19
N GLN A 3 7.09 -1.29 1.19
CA GLN A 3 5.79 -0.74 0.84
C GLN A 3 5.75 -0.39 -0.64
N VAL A 4 4.72 -0.85 -1.33
CA VAL A 4 4.48 -0.60 -2.75
C VAL A 4 3.12 0.08 -2.92
N SER A 5 3.04 1.01 -3.87
CA SER A 5 1.81 1.68 -4.25
C SER A 5 1.36 1.19 -5.61
N PHE A 6 0.11 0.76 -5.66
CA PHE A 6 -0.61 0.39 -6.87
C PHE A 6 -1.49 1.58 -7.27
N GLN A 7 -1.25 2.13 -8.45
CA GLN A 7 -1.89 3.36 -8.92
C GLN A 7 -2.63 3.09 -10.22
N SER A 8 -3.95 3.20 -10.17
CA SER A 8 -4.80 3.19 -11.36
C SER A 8 -5.58 4.50 -11.43
N ARG A 9 -6.25 4.74 -12.55
CA ARG A 9 -7.08 5.95 -12.75
C ARG A 9 -8.17 6.08 -11.69
N ASN A 10 -8.74 4.95 -11.27
CA ASN A 10 -9.94 4.90 -10.43
C ASN A 10 -9.65 4.62 -8.95
N CYS A 11 -8.44 4.17 -8.63
CA CYS A 11 -8.07 3.74 -7.27
C CYS A 11 -6.55 3.76 -7.11
N CYS A 12 -6.10 4.19 -5.93
CA CYS A 12 -4.72 4.01 -5.49
C CYS A 12 -4.73 3.29 -4.15
N PHE A 13 -3.88 2.28 -3.99
CA PHE A 13 -3.77 1.55 -2.74
C PHE A 13 -2.34 1.12 -2.44
N LEU A 14 -2.10 0.78 -1.17
CA LEU A 14 -0.79 0.35 -0.69
C LEU A 14 -0.81 -1.14 -0.37
N ALA A 15 0.29 -1.82 -0.64
CA ALA A 15 0.56 -3.15 -0.11
C ALA A 15 1.93 -3.19 0.56
N GLU A 16 2.05 -4.09 1.54
CA GLU A 16 3.29 -4.41 2.22
C GLU A 16 3.77 -5.76 1.67
N LEU A 17 4.91 -5.76 0.97
CA LEU A 17 5.56 -6.97 0.49
C LEU A 17 6.50 -7.53 1.55
N ASN A 18 6.54 -8.86 1.66
CA ASN A 18 7.41 -9.60 2.55
C ASN A 18 8.88 -9.55 2.06
N ASN A 19 9.79 -10.11 2.85
CA ASN A 19 11.22 -10.10 2.53
C ASN A 19 11.67 -11.37 1.76
N GLY A 20 10.75 -12.16 1.20
CA GLY A 20 11.08 -13.36 0.43
C GLY A 20 11.78 -13.04 -0.89
N ILE A 21 12.51 -14.01 -1.44
CA ILE A 21 13.28 -13.86 -2.69
C ILE A 21 12.38 -13.38 -3.83
N THR A 22 11.21 -14.01 -3.99
CA THR A 22 10.21 -13.65 -5.01
C THR A 22 9.80 -12.18 -4.91
N SER A 23 9.44 -11.73 -3.72
CA SER A 23 9.05 -10.34 -3.45
C SER A 23 10.17 -9.36 -3.72
N GLN A 24 11.41 -9.70 -3.36
CA GLN A 24 12.57 -8.85 -3.61
C GLN A 24 12.86 -8.69 -5.10
N GLU A 25 12.76 -9.77 -5.88
CA GLU A 25 12.96 -9.72 -7.34
C GLU A 25 11.88 -8.91 -8.03
N ILE A 26 10.62 -9.02 -7.58
CA ILE A 26 9.52 -8.16 -8.07
C ILE A 26 9.79 -6.69 -7.74
N VAL A 27 10.21 -6.37 -6.51
CA VAL A 27 10.50 -4.98 -6.12
C VAL A 27 11.63 -4.36 -6.94
N ARG A 28 12.64 -5.14 -7.32
CA ARG A 28 13.75 -4.65 -8.15
C ARG A 28 13.33 -4.21 -9.56
N GLN A 29 12.17 -4.68 -10.05
CA GLN A 29 11.61 -4.25 -11.33
C GLN A 29 10.77 -2.97 -11.24
N LEU A 30 10.47 -2.50 -10.02
CA LEU A 30 9.66 -1.30 -9.88
C LEU A 30 10.44 -0.05 -10.33
N PRO A 31 9.80 0.88 -11.04
CA PRO A 31 8.37 0.93 -11.35
C PRO A 31 7.95 0.01 -12.51
N VAL A 32 6.74 -0.56 -12.41
CA VAL A 32 6.12 -1.38 -13.47
C VAL A 32 4.82 -0.73 -13.93
N ASP A 33 4.64 -0.62 -15.24
CA ASP A 33 3.38 -0.23 -15.87
C ASP A 33 2.75 -1.47 -16.51
N ALA A 34 1.49 -1.75 -16.20
CA ALA A 34 0.79 -2.95 -16.64
C ALA A 34 -0.70 -2.69 -16.93
N ILE A 35 -1.33 -3.64 -17.62
CA ILE A 35 -2.78 -3.66 -17.85
C ILE A 35 -3.41 -4.70 -16.93
N VAL A 36 -4.41 -4.29 -16.17
CA VAL A 36 -5.09 -5.16 -15.21
C VAL A 36 -6.04 -6.09 -15.92
N SER A 37 -6.10 -7.33 -15.42
CA SER A 37 -7.18 -8.27 -15.67
C SER A 37 -7.87 -8.62 -14.34
N THR A 38 -9.14 -8.99 -14.41
CA THR A 38 -9.96 -9.30 -13.23
C THR A 38 -10.56 -10.70 -13.32
N TRP A 39 -10.65 -11.40 -12.20
CA TRP A 39 -11.30 -12.71 -12.11
C TRP A 39 -12.08 -12.86 -10.80
N GLY A 40 -13.38 -12.58 -10.84
CA GLY A 40 -14.15 -12.39 -9.60
C GLY A 40 -13.60 -11.20 -8.81
N ASP A 41 -13.31 -11.42 -7.52
CA ASP A 41 -12.71 -10.41 -6.63
C ASP A 41 -11.18 -10.57 -6.51
N GLU A 42 -10.56 -10.75 -7.67
CA GLU A 42 -9.12 -10.78 -7.87
C GLU A 42 -8.77 -9.83 -9.01
N ILE A 43 -7.72 -9.03 -8.81
CA ILE A 43 -7.03 -8.33 -9.89
C ILE A 43 -5.67 -8.95 -10.08
N TYR A 44 -5.24 -9.09 -11.33
CA TYR A 44 -3.93 -9.60 -11.66
C TYR A 44 -3.36 -8.89 -12.88
N PHE A 45 -2.04 -8.86 -12.97
CA PHE A 45 -1.32 -8.28 -14.10
C PHE A 45 0.02 -9.00 -14.29
N GLU A 46 0.45 -9.13 -15.54
CA GLU A 46 1.71 -9.78 -15.89
C GLU A 46 2.90 -8.89 -15.48
N ILE A 47 3.99 -9.53 -15.08
CA ILE A 47 5.28 -8.90 -14.85
C ILE A 47 6.31 -9.54 -15.78
N GLU A 48 7.28 -8.75 -16.26
CA GLU A 48 8.28 -9.23 -17.22
C GLU A 48 9.31 -10.18 -16.59
N VAL A 49 9.43 -10.16 -15.26
CA VAL A 49 10.37 -11.02 -14.53
C VAL A 49 9.71 -12.35 -14.16
N THR A 50 10.48 -13.43 -14.27
CA THR A 50 10.11 -14.74 -13.70
C THR A 50 10.90 -14.94 -12.41
N PRO A 51 10.37 -14.52 -11.26
CA PRO A 51 11.12 -14.55 -10.02
C PRO A 51 11.35 -15.97 -9.52
N SER A 52 12.46 -16.17 -8.82
CA SER A 52 12.75 -17.44 -8.16
C SER A 52 11.79 -17.69 -6.99
N TYR A 53 11.36 -18.93 -6.82
CA TYR A 53 10.55 -19.38 -5.68
C TYR A 53 10.86 -20.84 -5.33
N ASP A 54 10.60 -21.22 -4.08
CA ASP A 54 10.67 -22.61 -3.64
C ASP A 54 9.28 -23.25 -3.83
N ALA A 55 9.23 -24.48 -4.34
CA ALA A 55 7.98 -25.24 -4.47
C ALA A 55 7.27 -25.41 -3.12
N ALA A 56 8.01 -25.45 -2.00
CA ALA A 56 7.44 -25.50 -0.66
C ALA A 56 6.68 -24.22 -0.25
N GLN A 57 6.86 -23.11 -0.97
CA GLN A 57 6.15 -21.84 -0.74
C GLN A 57 4.83 -21.74 -1.51
N LEU A 58 4.57 -22.68 -2.42
CA LEU A 58 3.33 -22.73 -3.18
C LEU A 58 2.17 -23.09 -2.26
N THR A 59 1.12 -22.27 -2.28
CA THR A 59 -0.09 -22.49 -1.49
C THR A 59 -1.35 -22.13 -2.28
N SER A 60 -2.45 -22.77 -1.93
CA SER A 60 -3.80 -22.38 -2.36
C SER A 60 -4.61 -21.76 -1.21
N GLU A 61 -4.04 -21.67 -0.02
CA GLU A 61 -4.67 -21.07 1.15
C GLU A 61 -4.44 -19.56 1.13
N LEU A 62 -5.51 -18.80 0.88
CA LEU A 62 -5.48 -17.35 0.78
C LEU A 62 -6.49 -16.70 1.74
N GLU A 63 -6.17 -15.47 2.12
CA GLU A 63 -7.03 -14.56 2.86
C GLU A 63 -7.35 -13.31 2.03
N ILE A 64 -8.43 -12.62 2.41
CA ILE A 64 -8.78 -11.33 1.83
C ILE A 64 -7.66 -10.33 2.17
N GLY A 65 -7.15 -9.66 1.14
CA GLY A 65 -6.04 -8.73 1.22
C GLY A 65 -4.69 -9.35 0.85
N ASP A 66 -4.62 -10.65 0.56
CA ASP A 66 -3.35 -11.26 0.16
C ASP A 66 -2.89 -10.77 -1.22
N VAL A 67 -1.58 -10.57 -1.31
CA VAL A 67 -0.87 -10.30 -2.56
C VAL A 67 0.04 -11.49 -2.84
N ALA A 68 -0.12 -12.10 -4.00
CA ALA A 68 0.61 -13.30 -4.39
C ALA A 68 1.25 -13.15 -5.77
N TYR A 69 2.29 -13.93 -6.01
CA TYR A 69 2.82 -14.18 -7.35
C TYR A 69 2.28 -15.50 -7.86
N TRP A 70 1.72 -15.50 -9.07
CA TRP A 70 1.20 -16.68 -9.75
C TRP A 70 2.18 -17.14 -10.83
N PRO A 71 2.96 -18.23 -10.60
CA PRO A 71 4.04 -18.63 -11.50
C PRO A 71 3.57 -19.04 -12.90
N GLN A 72 2.43 -19.73 -13.01
CA GLN A 72 1.96 -20.23 -14.30
C GLN A 72 1.55 -19.09 -15.25
N GLY A 73 1.03 -18.00 -14.71
CA GLY A 73 0.66 -16.80 -15.46
C GLY A 73 1.73 -15.73 -15.54
N ARG A 74 2.83 -15.85 -14.79
CA ARG A 74 3.84 -14.78 -14.59
C ARG A 74 3.19 -13.47 -14.11
N CYS A 75 2.21 -13.59 -13.22
CA CYS A 75 1.39 -12.46 -12.77
C CYS A 75 1.56 -12.17 -11.29
N VAL A 76 1.36 -10.92 -10.91
CA VAL A 76 1.05 -10.53 -9.53
C VAL A 76 -0.46 -10.47 -9.37
N CYS A 77 -0.98 -11.11 -8.33
CA CYS A 77 -2.39 -11.20 -8.00
C CYS A 77 -2.66 -10.48 -6.66
N VAL A 78 -3.76 -9.74 -6.60
CA VAL A 78 -4.28 -9.13 -5.36
C VAL A 78 -5.68 -9.68 -5.14
N PHE A 79 -5.86 -10.41 -4.04
CA PHE A 79 -7.11 -11.05 -3.68
C PHE A 79 -7.86 -10.18 -2.68
N PHE A 80 -9.06 -9.73 -3.02
CA PHE A 80 -9.86 -8.84 -2.16
C PHE A 80 -11.28 -9.34 -1.93
N GLY A 81 -11.57 -10.58 -2.29
CA GLY A 81 -12.84 -11.25 -2.03
C GLY A 81 -12.83 -12.67 -2.59
N LEU A 82 -13.98 -13.13 -3.07
CA LEU A 82 -14.13 -14.48 -3.62
C LEU A 82 -13.74 -14.54 -5.10
N THR A 83 -13.06 -15.61 -5.48
CA THR A 83 -12.82 -15.95 -6.88
C THR A 83 -13.93 -16.87 -7.39
N PRO A 84 -14.11 -17.05 -8.71
CA PRO A 84 -15.17 -17.88 -9.27
C PRO A 84 -15.19 -19.34 -8.80
N ILE A 85 -14.05 -19.87 -8.33
CA ILE A 85 -13.93 -21.24 -7.83
C ILE A 85 -13.91 -21.33 -6.30
N SER A 86 -14.10 -20.21 -5.58
CA SER A 86 -14.18 -20.19 -4.12
C SER A 86 -15.32 -21.08 -3.61
N LYS A 87 -15.01 -22.02 -2.71
CA LYS A 87 -15.99 -22.97 -2.16
C LYS A 87 -16.40 -22.72 -0.70
N ALA A 88 -15.56 -22.03 0.08
CA ALA A 88 -15.70 -21.93 1.53
C ALA A 88 -15.61 -20.48 2.06
N GLY A 89 -16.03 -19.50 1.26
CA GLY A 89 -16.01 -18.09 1.66
C GLY A 89 -14.60 -17.48 1.76
N LYS A 90 -13.58 -18.18 1.25
CA LYS A 90 -12.19 -17.68 1.11
C LYS A 90 -11.79 -17.58 -0.36
N PRO A 91 -10.91 -16.64 -0.74
CA PRO A 91 -10.32 -16.62 -2.08
C PRO A 91 -9.61 -17.95 -2.37
N LEU A 92 -9.74 -18.43 -3.61
CA LEU A 92 -8.98 -19.58 -4.11
C LEU A 92 -8.30 -19.21 -5.42
N PRO A 93 -6.98 -19.39 -5.54
CA PRO A 93 -6.31 -19.12 -6.80
C PRO A 93 -6.59 -20.24 -7.81
N ALA A 94 -6.48 -19.94 -9.10
CA ALA A 94 -6.68 -20.94 -10.15
C ALA A 94 -5.70 -22.14 -10.04
N SER A 95 -4.47 -21.89 -9.57
CA SER A 95 -3.48 -22.89 -9.18
C SER A 95 -2.59 -22.34 -8.06
N PRO A 96 -1.75 -23.16 -7.40
CA PRO A 96 -0.94 -22.69 -6.27
C PRO A 96 -0.09 -21.47 -6.60
N VAL A 97 -0.03 -20.52 -5.65
CA VAL A 97 0.67 -19.23 -5.75
C VAL A 97 1.69 -19.07 -4.63
N VAL A 98 2.61 -18.11 -4.78
CA VAL A 98 3.56 -17.72 -3.73
C VAL A 98 3.06 -16.45 -3.06
N LEU A 99 2.81 -16.49 -1.76
CA LEU A 99 2.44 -15.29 -1.01
C LEU A 99 3.62 -14.31 -0.94
N ILE A 100 3.43 -13.11 -1.49
CA ILE A 100 4.47 -12.07 -1.55
C ILE A 100 4.16 -10.87 -0.67
N GLY A 101 2.92 -10.70 -0.20
CA GLY A 101 2.56 -9.58 0.66
C GLY A 101 1.09 -9.53 1.06
N LYS A 102 0.69 -8.41 1.66
CA LYS A 102 -0.71 -8.11 1.99
C LYS A 102 -1.03 -6.63 1.74
N THR A 103 -2.27 -6.35 1.40
CA THR A 103 -2.84 -5.01 1.35
C THR A 103 -3.91 -4.83 2.43
N LYS A 104 -4.03 -3.60 2.94
CA LYS A 104 -5.11 -3.16 3.83
C LYS A 104 -6.20 -2.38 3.08
N ALA A 105 -6.17 -2.43 1.75
CA ALA A 105 -7.15 -1.75 0.91
C ALA A 105 -8.55 -2.31 1.14
N ILE A 106 -9.54 -1.42 1.09
CA ILE A 106 -10.95 -1.80 1.23
C ILE A 106 -11.37 -2.49 -0.07
N SER A 107 -11.96 -3.69 0.02
CA SER A 107 -12.40 -4.46 -1.16
C SER A 107 -13.33 -3.69 -2.09
N LEU A 108 -14.17 -2.80 -1.54
CA LEU A 108 -15.07 -1.96 -2.32
C LEU A 108 -14.33 -0.99 -3.25
N GLU A 109 -13.17 -0.48 -2.82
CA GLU A 109 -12.32 0.40 -3.63
C GLU A 109 -11.63 -0.39 -4.75
N LEU A 110 -11.15 -1.59 -4.45
CA LEU A 110 -10.49 -2.47 -5.43
C LEU A 110 -11.46 -2.93 -6.53
N ARG A 111 -12.75 -3.12 -6.22
CA ARG A 111 -13.80 -3.44 -7.21
C ARG A 111 -14.01 -2.35 -8.28
N LYS A 112 -13.51 -1.12 -8.06
CA LYS A 112 -13.55 -0.04 -9.06
C LYS A 112 -12.59 -0.28 -10.20
N ILE A 113 -11.52 -1.05 -9.98
CA ILE A 113 -10.55 -1.44 -10.99
C ILE A 113 -11.19 -2.48 -11.91
N LYS A 114 -11.11 -2.27 -13.22
CA LYS A 114 -11.68 -3.14 -14.24
C LYS A 114 -10.59 -3.74 -15.13
N THR A 115 -10.92 -4.85 -15.78
CA THR A 115 -10.06 -5.41 -16.84
C THR A 115 -9.84 -4.34 -17.91
N GLY A 116 -8.58 -4.12 -18.31
CA GLY A 116 -8.17 -3.09 -19.25
C GLY A 116 -7.69 -1.79 -18.59
N ASP A 117 -7.87 -1.62 -17.27
CA ASP A 117 -7.35 -0.44 -16.58
C ASP A 117 -5.81 -0.45 -16.56
N ALA A 118 -5.21 0.70 -16.84
CA ALA A 118 -3.79 0.91 -16.64
C ALA A 118 -3.48 0.92 -15.13
N LEU A 119 -2.39 0.26 -14.77
CA LEU A 119 -1.89 0.15 -13.40
C LEU A 119 -0.40 0.42 -13.39
N ARG A 120 0.01 1.35 -12.54
CA ARG A 120 1.41 1.63 -12.26
C ARG A 120 1.73 1.19 -10.84
N VAL A 121 2.74 0.34 -10.70
CA VAL A 121 3.23 -0.12 -9.41
C VAL A 121 4.55 0.57 -9.13
N ILE A 122 4.65 1.25 -8.01
CA ILE A 122 5.87 1.96 -7.59
C ILE A 122 6.26 1.56 -6.18
N GLN A 123 7.57 1.54 -5.91
CA GLN A 123 8.05 1.46 -4.54
C GLN A 123 7.78 2.80 -3.85
N VAL A 124 7.17 2.74 -2.66
CA VAL A 124 7.06 3.92 -1.80
C VAL A 124 8.42 4.09 -1.14
N GLN A 125 9.21 5.06 -1.58
CA GLN A 125 10.45 5.41 -0.88
C GLN A 125 10.09 5.91 0.52
N GLY A 126 10.49 5.14 1.52
CA GLY A 126 10.25 5.49 2.91
C GLY A 126 11.10 6.67 3.34
N ASN A 127 10.49 7.85 3.39
CA ASN A 127 10.35 8.48 4.70
C ASN A 127 8.97 8.11 5.24
N VAL A 128 8.76 6.83 5.55
CA VAL A 128 7.64 6.41 6.39
C VAL A 128 8.16 6.53 7.82
N PRO A 129 7.65 7.46 8.65
CA PRO A 129 7.88 7.36 10.07
C PRO A 129 7.35 6.00 10.49
N LYS A 130 8.27 5.11 10.88
CA LYS A 130 7.94 3.90 11.63
C LYS A 130 6.91 4.31 12.68
N PRO A 131 5.74 3.65 12.82
CA PRO A 131 4.92 3.88 14.00
C PRO A 131 5.84 3.62 15.18
N ALA A 132 6.12 4.68 15.94
CA ALA A 132 7.13 4.67 16.98
C ALA A 132 6.86 3.44 17.86
N SER A 133 7.83 2.53 17.84
CA SER A 133 8.02 1.56 18.91
C SER A 133 7.83 2.32 20.22
N ASN A 134 6.85 1.92 21.02
CA ASN A 134 6.58 2.44 22.35
C ASN A 134 7.90 2.60 23.13
N ALA A 135 8.39 3.82 23.16
CA ALA A 135 9.33 4.35 24.14
C ALA A 135 8.77 5.73 24.49
N PRO A 136 8.56 6.04 25.78
CA PRO A 136 7.93 7.30 26.17
C PRO A 136 8.78 8.46 25.67
N ARG A 137 8.24 9.23 24.73
CA ARG A 137 8.81 10.50 24.27
C ARG A 137 8.69 11.46 25.45
N ALA A 138 9.81 11.86 26.04
CA ALA A 138 9.82 12.90 27.05
C ALA A 138 9.10 14.13 26.50
N GLU A 139 7.98 14.51 27.12
CA GLU A 139 7.28 15.75 26.85
C GLU A 139 8.25 16.90 27.10
N ARG A 140 8.78 17.51 26.04
CA ARG A 140 9.51 18.76 26.18
C ARG A 140 8.48 19.83 26.53
N LYS A 141 8.34 20.10 27.83
CA LYS A 141 7.61 21.27 28.31
C LYS A 141 8.31 22.51 27.75
N LEU A 142 7.57 23.35 27.04
CA LEU A 142 8.06 24.65 26.60
C LEU A 142 8.51 25.42 27.84
N THR A 143 9.69 26.04 27.74
CA THR A 143 10.18 26.90 28.82
C THR A 143 9.32 28.16 28.89
N GLN A 144 9.21 28.77 30.08
CA GLN A 144 8.42 29.99 30.27
C GLN A 144 8.81 31.09 29.27
N THR A 145 10.09 31.18 28.92
CA THR A 145 10.62 32.14 27.93
C THR A 145 10.09 31.91 26.52
N GLU A 146 9.93 30.65 26.09
CA GLU A 146 9.39 30.32 24.77
C GLU A 146 7.89 30.63 24.70
N ILE A 147 7.16 30.39 25.80
CA ILE A 147 5.74 30.75 25.92
C ILE A 147 5.58 32.28 25.85
N ASP A 148 6.39 33.03 26.59
CA ASP A 148 6.32 34.50 26.62
C ASP A 148 6.64 35.13 25.25
N ALA A 149 7.57 34.53 24.49
CA ALA A 149 7.90 34.98 23.14
C ALA A 149 6.71 34.79 22.17
N LEU A 150 6.04 33.64 22.22
CA LEU A 150 4.85 33.35 21.41
C LEU A 150 3.69 34.28 21.74
N VAL A 151 3.45 34.54 23.03
CA VAL A 151 2.39 35.48 23.46
C VAL A 151 2.66 36.89 22.95
N ARG A 152 3.91 37.36 23.00
CA ARG A 152 4.27 38.69 22.46
C ARG A 152 4.05 38.79 20.95
N GLN A 153 4.37 37.73 20.21
CA GLN A 153 4.18 37.71 18.76
C GLN A 153 2.69 37.76 18.40
N LEU A 154 1.85 36.96 19.07
CA LEU A 154 0.40 36.96 18.86
C LEU A 154 -0.25 38.31 19.22
N LEU A 155 0.21 38.96 20.29
CA LEU A 155 -0.29 40.27 20.68
C LEU A 155 0.11 41.36 19.66
N ALA A 156 1.31 41.30 19.10
CA ALA A 156 1.76 42.23 18.05
C ALA A 156 0.98 42.05 16.74
N GLU A 157 0.73 40.80 16.33
CA GLU A 157 -0.10 40.49 15.17
C GLU A 157 -1.53 41.03 15.36
N LYS A 158 -2.12 40.82 16.54
CA LYS A 158 -3.47 41.31 16.85
C LYS A 158 -3.55 42.84 16.84
N ALA A 159 -2.57 43.54 17.40
CA ALA A 159 -2.52 45.01 17.38
C ALA A 159 -2.41 45.58 15.95
N THR A 160 -1.70 44.87 15.06
CA THR A 160 -1.59 45.25 13.64
C THR A 160 -2.92 45.08 12.90
N GLN A 161 -3.73 44.10 13.28
CA GLN A 161 -5.06 43.89 12.70
C GLN A 161 -6.10 44.91 13.16
N GLU A 162 -5.99 45.43 14.40
CA GLU A 162 -6.93 46.44 14.90
C GLU A 162 -6.69 47.85 14.31
N LEU A 163 -5.45 48.20 13.90
CA LEU A 163 -5.19 49.47 13.21
C LEU A 163 -5.64 49.49 11.74
N GLY A 164 -5.70 48.33 11.07
CA GLY A 164 -6.13 48.23 9.66
C GLY A 164 -7.63 48.29 9.42
N SER A 165 -8.45 48.35 10.49
CA SER A 165 -9.92 48.32 10.41
C SER A 165 -10.59 49.69 10.65
N LYS A 166 -9.79 50.77 10.77
CA LYS A 166 -10.28 52.16 10.80
C LYS A 166 -9.66 52.95 9.64
N THR A 167 -10.11 52.71 8.42
CA THR A 167 -10.01 53.67 7.30
C THR A 167 -11.21 53.51 6.41
#